data_AF-A0A960LX37-F1
#
_entry.id   AF-A0A960LX37-F1
#
_cell.length_a   1.000
_cell.length_b   1.000
_cell.length_c   1.000
_cell.angle_alpha   90.00
_cell.angle_beta   90.00
_cell.angle_gamma   90.00
#
_symmetry.space_group_name_H-M   'P 1'
#
loop_
_entity.id
_entity.type
_entity.pdbx_description
1 polymer ?
#
loop_
_entity_poly.entity_id
_entity_poly.type
_entity_poly.pdbx_seq_one_letter_code
_entity_poly.pdbx_strand_id
1 'polypeptide(L)'
;MTIQSYDSGLKQIGLLGARNFAATALNVLMNRQIVPIAARNGFCLENLVSQSAQGFFQSNIRTLTAPRRFFSSIFGFNKEQEVRTIVPVIEEVQFRYLLQQVILKHLPQTVLDRVFPNHNIDLDAVPFKILRVLVTASLFAAFHLNQYSCEDGGGLDPFIGGLIYGTIIEAGGSIIHTIILHMLWNQFAQYLDFAIENYLGL
;
A
#
# COMPACT_ATOMS: atom_id res chain seq x y z
N MET A 1 -16.89 17.17 -30.03
CA MET A 1 -16.67 15.87 -29.36
C MET A 1 -17.78 14.94 -29.82
N THR A 2 -17.46 13.88 -30.55
CA THR A 2 -18.46 13.00 -31.20
C THR A 2 -18.91 11.89 -30.25
N ILE A 3 -20.16 11.42 -30.39
CA ILE A 3 -20.76 10.38 -29.54
C ILE A 3 -19.91 9.09 -29.47
N GLN A 4 -19.21 8.73 -30.55
CA GLN A 4 -18.28 7.59 -30.58
C GLN A 4 -17.06 7.75 -29.65
N SER A 5 -16.53 8.97 -29.49
CA SER A 5 -15.40 9.22 -28.58
C SER A 5 -15.78 9.11 -27.10
N TYR A 6 -17.04 9.40 -26.78
CA TYR A 6 -17.60 9.28 -25.43
C TYR A 6 -17.82 7.80 -25.06
N ASP A 7 -18.34 7.00 -26.00
CA ASP A 7 -18.59 5.56 -25.79
C ASP A 7 -17.29 4.75 -25.66
N SER A 8 -16.23 5.11 -26.41
CA SER A 8 -14.90 4.51 -26.22
C SER A 8 -14.26 4.87 -24.87
N GLY A 9 -14.46 6.10 -24.40
CA GLY A 9 -13.96 6.55 -23.10
C GLY A 9 -14.66 5.83 -21.93
N LEU A 10 -15.98 5.69 -21.99
CA LEU A 10 -16.76 4.97 -20.97
C LEU A 10 -16.41 3.48 -20.92
N LYS A 11 -16.19 2.83 -22.07
CA LYS A 11 -15.74 1.44 -22.11
C LYS A 11 -14.36 1.26 -21.49
N GLN A 12 -13.42 2.17 -21.76
CA GLN A 12 -12.10 2.13 -21.14
C GLN A 12 -12.15 2.36 -19.63
N ILE A 13 -12.97 3.31 -19.16
CA ILE A 13 -13.20 3.55 -17.73
C ILE A 13 -13.82 2.31 -17.07
N GLY A 14 -14.81 1.69 -17.71
CA GLY A 14 -15.45 0.46 -17.22
C GLY A 14 -14.48 -0.72 -17.14
N LEU A 15 -13.64 -0.91 -18.15
CA LEU A 15 -12.58 -1.94 -18.16
C LEU A 15 -11.52 -1.70 -17.09
N LEU A 16 -11.09 -0.46 -16.90
CA LEU A 16 -10.14 -0.10 -15.85
C LEU A 16 -10.75 -0.32 -14.46
N GLY A 17 -12.00 0.08 -14.26
CA GLY A 17 -12.76 -0.16 -13.03
C GLY A 17 -12.89 -1.65 -12.72
N ALA A 18 -13.26 -2.48 -13.70
CA ALA A 18 -13.38 -3.92 -13.54
C ALA A 18 -12.03 -4.60 -13.23
N ARG A 19 -10.94 -4.16 -13.86
CA ARG A 19 -9.58 -4.66 -13.57
C ARG A 19 -9.13 -4.30 -12.16
N ASN A 20 -9.35 -3.05 -11.74
CA ASN A 20 -9.04 -2.60 -10.39
C ASN A 20 -9.85 -3.37 -9.35
N PHE A 21 -11.15 -3.54 -9.58
CA PHE A 21 -12.03 -4.36 -8.75
C PHE A 21 -11.54 -5.80 -8.63
N ALA A 22 -11.19 -6.45 -9.75
CA ALA A 22 -10.70 -7.82 -9.75
C ALA A 22 -9.35 -7.98 -9.04
N ALA A 23 -8.42 -7.03 -9.24
CA ALA A 23 -7.13 -7.03 -8.57
C ALA A 23 -7.29 -6.85 -7.04
N THR A 24 -8.15 -5.91 -6.63
CA THR A 24 -8.51 -5.71 -5.23
C THR A 24 -9.17 -6.97 -4.66
N ALA A 25 -10.18 -7.54 -5.31
CA ALA A 25 -10.87 -8.74 -4.82
C ALA A 25 -9.92 -9.95 -4.72
N LEU A 26 -9.06 -10.16 -5.72
CA LEU A 26 -8.06 -11.24 -5.70
C LEU A 26 -7.09 -11.06 -4.55
N ASN A 27 -6.58 -9.84 -4.34
CA ASN A 27 -5.71 -9.58 -3.21
C ASN A 27 -6.46 -9.92 -1.90
N VAL A 28 -7.78 -9.63 -1.76
CA VAL A 28 -8.54 -9.81 -0.50
C VAL A 28 -8.65 -11.30 -0.23
N LEU A 29 -8.97 -12.06 -1.27
CA LEU A 29 -9.04 -13.51 -1.21
C LEU A 29 -7.67 -14.12 -0.87
N MET A 30 -6.60 -13.63 -1.49
CA MET A 30 -5.24 -14.07 -1.17
C MET A 30 -4.90 -13.79 0.29
N ASN A 31 -5.19 -12.59 0.80
CA ASN A 31 -4.88 -12.25 2.19
C ASN A 31 -5.75 -13.03 3.17
N ARG A 32 -7.01 -13.32 2.87
CA ARG A 32 -7.88 -14.11 3.75
C ARG A 32 -7.63 -15.62 3.71
N GLN A 33 -7.04 -16.16 2.64
CA GLN A 33 -6.72 -17.59 2.55
C GLN A 33 -5.26 -17.90 2.85
N ILE A 34 -4.34 -17.18 2.21
CA ILE A 34 -2.91 -17.48 2.25
C ILE A 34 -2.31 -17.03 3.57
N VAL A 35 -2.67 -15.85 4.07
CA VAL A 35 -2.04 -15.29 5.28
C VAL A 35 -2.34 -16.14 6.52
N PRO A 36 -3.58 -16.59 6.80
CA PRO A 36 -3.84 -17.50 7.92
C PRO A 36 -3.20 -18.88 7.76
N ILE A 37 -2.98 -19.35 6.53
CA ILE A 37 -2.25 -20.60 6.28
C ILE A 37 -0.76 -20.38 6.60
N ALA A 38 -0.17 -19.30 6.11
CA ALA A 38 1.24 -18.96 6.38
C ALA A 38 1.47 -18.77 7.89
N ALA A 39 0.59 -18.04 8.57
CA ALA A 39 0.59 -17.84 10.01
C ALA A 39 0.60 -19.18 10.78
N ARG A 40 -0.30 -20.10 10.43
CA ARG A 40 -0.37 -21.46 11.02
C ARG A 40 0.88 -22.30 10.78
N ASN A 41 1.66 -21.99 9.76
CA ASN A 41 2.96 -22.62 9.48
C ASN A 41 4.14 -21.87 10.11
N GLY A 42 3.88 -20.93 11.03
CA GLY A 42 4.90 -20.18 11.76
C GLY A 42 5.45 -18.95 11.04
N PHE A 43 4.91 -18.60 9.86
CA PHE A 43 5.26 -17.33 9.21
C PHE A 43 4.53 -16.17 9.88
N CYS A 44 5.24 -15.44 10.73
CA CYS A 44 4.76 -14.20 11.33
C CYS A 44 5.83 -13.12 11.14
N LEU A 45 5.47 -12.02 10.46
CA LEU A 45 6.40 -10.93 10.19
C LEU A 45 6.81 -10.21 11.47
N GLU A 46 5.95 -10.21 12.49
CA GLU A 46 6.26 -9.69 13.83
C GLU A 46 7.51 -10.35 14.44
N ASN A 47 7.69 -11.66 14.22
CA ASN A 47 8.85 -12.41 14.72
C ASN A 47 10.16 -12.05 14.00
N LEU A 48 10.08 -11.40 12.83
CA LEU A 48 11.24 -11.01 12.02
C LEU A 48 11.73 -9.59 12.34
N VAL A 49 10.96 -8.79 13.08
CA VAL A 49 11.27 -7.40 13.41
C VAL A 49 11.35 -7.24 14.92
N SER A 50 12.50 -6.80 15.45
CA SER A 50 12.67 -6.62 16.89
C SER A 50 11.66 -5.60 17.44
N GLN A 51 11.17 -5.80 18.66
CA GLN A 51 10.26 -4.86 19.34
C GLN A 51 10.85 -3.44 19.42
N SER A 52 12.18 -3.32 19.54
CA SER A 52 12.88 -2.04 19.50
C SER A 52 12.78 -1.34 18.14
N ALA A 53 12.91 -2.08 17.04
CA ALA A 53 12.73 -1.56 15.68
C ALA A 53 11.27 -1.15 15.45
N GLN A 54 10.31 -1.95 15.92
CA GLN A 54 8.88 -1.60 15.86
C GLN A 54 8.59 -0.30 16.62
N GLY A 55 9.10 -0.16 17.84
CA GLY A 55 8.94 1.05 18.65
C GLY A 55 9.57 2.29 18.02
N PHE A 56 10.75 2.14 17.41
CA PHE A 56 11.41 3.20 16.65
C PHE A 56 10.60 3.62 15.41
N PHE A 57 10.12 2.65 14.62
CA PHE A 57 9.30 2.96 13.44
C PHE A 57 8.01 3.67 13.82
N GLN A 58 7.34 3.22 14.89
CA GLN A 58 6.10 3.82 15.36
C GLN A 58 6.29 5.25 15.87
N SER A 59 7.33 5.52 16.67
CA SER A 59 7.57 6.86 17.22
C SER A 59 7.88 7.89 16.12
N ASN A 60 8.64 7.48 15.11
CA ASN A 60 9.01 8.37 14.01
C ASN A 60 7.88 8.53 12.98
N ILE A 61 7.14 7.46 12.63
CA ILE A 61 6.04 7.56 11.66
C ILE A 61 4.78 8.20 12.28
N ARG A 62 4.54 8.09 13.59
CA ARG A 62 3.46 8.85 14.26
C ARG A 62 3.58 10.36 14.04
N THR A 63 4.81 10.87 13.97
CA THR A 63 5.08 12.27 13.68
C THR A 63 4.71 12.63 12.23
N LEU A 64 4.89 11.70 11.29
CA LEU A 64 4.51 11.88 9.88
C LEU A 64 3.00 11.76 9.63
N THR A 65 2.27 11.06 10.50
CA THR A 65 0.79 10.88 10.41
C THR A 65 0.00 11.93 11.20
N ALA A 66 0.66 12.90 11.83
CA ALA A 66 0.05 14.08 12.44
C ALA A 66 -0.97 14.84 11.54
N PRO A 67 -0.80 14.93 10.20
CA PRO A 67 -1.79 15.55 9.31
C PRO A 67 -3.16 14.87 9.37
N ARG A 68 -3.25 13.59 9.76
CA ARG A 68 -4.49 12.80 9.81
C ARG A 68 -5.58 13.45 10.66
N ARG A 69 -5.22 13.94 11.86
CA ARG A 69 -6.15 14.63 12.78
C ARG A 69 -6.59 15.99 12.24
N PHE A 70 -5.70 16.67 11.52
CA PHE A 70 -6.01 17.95 10.89
C PHE A 70 -7.04 17.77 9.77
N PHE A 71 -6.83 16.80 8.86
CA PHE A 71 -7.77 16.53 7.77
C PHE A 71 -9.14 16.06 8.27
N SER A 72 -9.21 15.16 9.25
CA SER A 72 -10.51 14.71 9.75
C SER A 72 -11.31 15.81 10.43
N SER A 73 -10.64 16.75 11.12
CA SER A 73 -11.31 17.92 11.72
C SER A 73 -11.88 18.91 10.70
N ILE A 74 -11.22 19.09 9.55
CA ILE A 74 -11.65 20.04 8.50
C ILE A 74 -12.83 19.48 7.70
N PHE A 75 -12.79 18.19 7.38
CA PHE A 75 -13.79 17.56 6.52
C PHE A 75 -14.93 16.89 7.28
N GLY A 76 -14.90 16.90 8.62
CA GLY A 76 -15.95 16.35 9.48
C GLY A 76 -16.14 14.83 9.33
N PHE A 77 -15.09 14.11 8.93
CA PHE A 77 -15.18 12.66 8.75
C PHE A 77 -15.30 11.93 10.08
N ASN A 78 -16.18 10.94 10.12
CA ASN A 78 -16.18 9.97 11.21
C ASN A 78 -14.98 9.01 11.09
N LYS A 79 -14.70 8.25 12.16
CA LYS A 79 -13.53 7.35 12.23
C LYS A 79 -13.50 6.34 11.07
N GLU A 80 -14.64 5.81 10.64
CA GLU A 80 -14.68 4.87 9.53
C GLU A 80 -14.39 5.53 8.18
N GLN A 81 -14.95 6.72 7.93
CA GLN A 81 -14.68 7.48 6.71
C GLN A 81 -13.21 7.89 6.63
N GLU A 82 -12.61 8.25 7.77
CA GLU A 82 -11.20 8.57 7.88
C GLU A 82 -10.32 7.38 7.45
N VAL A 83 -10.61 6.18 7.97
CA VAL A 83 -9.88 4.93 7.62
C VAL A 83 -10.10 4.52 6.16
N ARG A 84 -11.27 4.82 5.57
CA ARG A 84 -11.60 4.45 4.20
C ARG A 84 -11.01 5.39 3.14
N THR A 85 -10.82 6.67 3.49
CA THR A 85 -10.54 7.70 2.49
C THR A 85 -9.24 8.45 2.76
N ILE A 86 -9.06 8.97 3.96
CA ILE A 86 -7.89 9.77 4.30
C ILE A 86 -6.65 8.90 4.51
N VAL A 87 -6.81 7.83 5.29
CA VAL A 87 -5.66 6.98 5.68
C VAL A 87 -4.96 6.40 4.45
N PRO A 88 -5.66 5.80 3.47
CA PRO A 88 -5.04 5.32 2.23
C PRO A 88 -4.30 6.42 1.47
N VAL A 89 -4.87 7.64 1.40
CA VAL A 89 -4.23 8.77 0.72
C VAL A 89 -2.90 9.11 1.39
N ILE A 90 -2.90 9.26 2.72
CA ILE A 90 -1.70 9.59 3.48
C ILE A 90 -0.65 8.49 3.33
N GLU A 91 -1.06 7.23 3.47
CA GLU A 91 -0.16 6.07 3.39
C GLU A 91 0.47 5.95 2.01
N GLU A 92 -0.30 6.08 0.93
CA GLU A 92 0.25 5.99 -0.43
C GLU A 92 1.17 7.18 -0.75
N VAL A 93 0.85 8.39 -0.27
CA VAL A 93 1.76 9.55 -0.40
C VAL A 93 3.08 9.32 0.35
N GLN A 94 3.01 8.82 1.57
CA GLN A 94 4.21 8.57 2.37
C GLN A 94 5.07 7.44 1.80
N PHE A 95 4.47 6.30 1.52
CA PHE A 95 5.21 5.11 1.12
C PHE A 95 5.54 5.08 -0.37
N ARG A 96 4.63 5.46 -1.27
CA ARG A 96 4.91 5.41 -2.72
C ARG A 96 5.60 6.65 -3.23
N TYR A 97 5.10 7.83 -2.87
CA TYR A 97 5.69 9.06 -3.40
C TYR A 97 6.95 9.44 -2.63
N LEU A 98 6.86 9.69 -1.32
CA LEU A 98 8.00 10.18 -0.55
C LEU A 98 9.08 9.12 -0.39
N LEU A 99 8.74 7.94 0.13
CA LEU A 99 9.73 6.92 0.40
C LEU A 99 10.25 6.27 -0.90
N GLN A 100 9.38 5.64 -1.68
CA GLN A 100 9.81 4.85 -2.82
C GLN A 100 10.35 5.71 -3.99
N GLN A 101 9.62 6.75 -4.41
CA GLN A 101 10.06 7.60 -5.51
C GLN A 101 11.10 8.63 -5.07
N VAL A 102 10.85 9.43 -4.01
CA VAL A 102 11.77 10.52 -3.67
C VAL A 102 13.03 10.01 -2.92
N ILE A 103 12.86 9.33 -1.79
CA ILE A 103 13.97 8.95 -0.91
C ILE A 103 14.81 7.81 -1.46
N LEU A 104 14.19 6.80 -2.09
CA LEU A 104 14.92 5.61 -2.56
C LEU A 104 15.34 5.67 -4.04
N LYS A 105 14.87 6.66 -4.81
CA LYS A 105 15.22 6.81 -6.23
C LYS A 105 15.77 8.20 -6.56
N HIS A 106 14.94 9.25 -6.48
CA HIS A 106 15.31 10.57 -7.01
C HIS A 106 16.45 11.23 -6.22
N LEU A 107 16.39 11.22 -4.88
CA LEU A 107 17.45 11.78 -4.05
C LEU A 107 18.78 11.03 -4.24
N PRO A 108 18.84 9.69 -4.15
CA PRO A 108 20.07 8.95 -4.41
C PRO A 108 20.62 9.17 -5.82
N GLN A 109 19.78 9.16 -6.85
CA GLN A 109 20.23 9.43 -8.23
C GLN A 109 20.82 10.83 -8.34
N THR A 110 20.14 11.84 -7.79
CA THR A 110 20.64 13.23 -7.79
C THR A 110 21.98 13.36 -7.08
N VAL A 111 22.18 12.63 -5.98
CA VAL A 111 23.46 12.62 -5.24
C VAL A 111 24.53 11.93 -6.07
N LEU A 112 24.23 10.78 -6.67
CA LEU A 112 25.17 10.04 -7.51
C LEU A 112 25.60 10.87 -8.73
N ASP A 113 24.67 11.49 -9.44
CA ASP A 113 24.95 12.34 -10.61
C ASP A 113 25.84 13.54 -10.25
N ARG A 114 25.70 14.08 -9.03
CA ARG A 114 26.49 15.24 -8.58
C ARG A 114 27.87 14.86 -8.05
N VAL A 115 27.97 13.78 -7.28
CA VAL A 115 29.21 13.36 -6.62
C VAL A 115 30.08 12.51 -7.55
N PHE A 116 29.46 11.71 -8.41
CA PHE A 116 30.11 10.79 -9.34
C PHE A 116 29.54 10.97 -10.76
N PRO A 117 29.77 12.12 -11.42
CA PRO A 117 29.13 12.47 -12.69
C PRO A 117 29.41 11.51 -13.85
N ASN A 118 30.47 10.68 -13.76
CA ASN A 118 30.84 9.68 -14.77
C ASN A 118 30.51 8.24 -14.34
N HIS A 119 29.68 8.06 -13.30
CA HIS A 119 29.19 6.73 -12.93
C HIS A 119 28.23 6.18 -13.99
N ASN A 120 28.10 4.85 -14.07
CA ASN A 120 27.15 4.16 -14.93
C ASN A 120 26.02 3.49 -14.12
N ILE A 121 25.73 3.99 -12.91
CA ILE A 121 24.70 3.39 -12.05
C ILE A 121 23.35 4.01 -12.41
N ASP A 122 22.50 3.20 -13.00
CA ASP A 122 21.10 3.54 -13.26
C ASP A 122 20.21 2.96 -12.16
N LEU A 123 19.70 3.81 -11.27
CA LEU A 123 18.77 3.37 -10.24
C LEU A 123 17.40 2.98 -10.80
N ASP A 124 17.11 3.16 -12.09
CA ASP A 124 15.94 2.57 -12.76
C ASP A 124 16.15 1.16 -13.31
N ALA A 125 17.35 0.58 -13.15
CA ALA A 125 17.57 -0.81 -13.50
C ALA A 125 16.72 -1.78 -12.64
N VAL A 126 16.34 -2.91 -13.23
CA VAL A 126 15.44 -3.92 -12.64
C VAL A 126 15.83 -4.32 -11.20
N PRO A 127 17.10 -4.59 -10.86
CA PRO A 127 17.46 -4.95 -9.49
C PRO A 127 17.13 -3.86 -8.46
N PHE A 128 17.34 -2.58 -8.80
CA PHE A 128 17.03 -1.47 -7.91
C PHE A 128 15.53 -1.25 -7.76
N LYS A 129 14.76 -1.46 -8.83
CA LYS A 129 13.28 -1.45 -8.76
C LYS A 129 12.77 -2.51 -7.79
N ILE A 130 13.24 -3.76 -7.93
CA ILE A 130 12.87 -4.86 -7.03
C ILE A 130 13.24 -4.52 -5.59
N LEU A 131 14.46 -4.03 -5.35
CA LEU A 131 14.91 -3.66 -4.01
C LEU A 131 14.04 -2.56 -3.40
N ARG A 132 13.70 -1.51 -4.16
CA ARG A 132 12.82 -0.43 -3.69
C ARG A 132 11.45 -0.95 -3.30
N VAL A 133 10.85 -1.82 -4.11
CA VAL A 133 9.55 -2.44 -3.80
C VAL A 133 9.65 -3.25 -2.51
N LEU A 134 10.67 -4.10 -2.37
CA LEU A 134 10.87 -4.92 -1.18
C LEU A 134 11.07 -4.08 0.08
N VAL A 135 11.93 -3.06 0.03
CA VAL A 135 12.16 -2.16 1.17
C VAL A 135 10.88 -1.42 1.53
N THR A 136 10.18 -0.84 0.55
CA THR A 136 8.95 -0.08 0.81
C THR A 136 7.85 -0.99 1.38
N ALA A 137 7.69 -2.20 0.85
CA ALA A 137 6.72 -3.18 1.35
C ALA A 137 7.03 -3.62 2.78
N SER A 138 8.30 -3.92 3.10
CA SER A 138 8.73 -4.28 4.45
C SER A 138 8.48 -3.15 5.45
N LEU A 139 8.78 -1.91 5.08
CA LEU A 139 8.54 -0.74 5.93
C LEU A 139 7.05 -0.49 6.12
N PHE A 140 6.25 -0.69 5.08
CA PHE A 140 4.79 -0.56 5.15
C PHE A 140 4.17 -1.65 6.04
N ALA A 141 4.66 -2.89 5.96
CA ALA A 141 4.27 -3.96 6.85
C ALA A 141 4.67 -3.69 8.31
N ALA A 142 5.91 -3.22 8.52
CA ALA A 142 6.42 -2.86 9.84
C ALA A 142 5.58 -1.75 10.52
N PHE A 143 5.08 -0.79 9.73
CA PHE A 143 4.18 0.26 10.20
C PHE A 143 2.85 -0.29 10.77
N HIS A 144 2.43 -1.47 10.33
CA HIS A 144 1.17 -2.11 10.72
C HIS A 144 1.30 -3.19 11.79
N LEU A 145 2.50 -3.55 12.25
CA LEU A 145 2.71 -4.70 13.14
C LEU A 145 1.92 -4.65 14.47
N ASN A 146 1.57 -3.47 14.98
CA ASN A 146 0.76 -3.36 16.21
C ASN A 146 -0.75 -3.52 15.98
N GLN A 147 -1.18 -3.71 14.73
CA GLN A 147 -2.59 -3.87 14.35
C GLN A 147 -2.93 -5.32 14.01
N TYR A 148 -1.91 -6.16 13.75
CA TYR A 148 -2.09 -7.54 13.31
C TYR A 148 -1.36 -8.47 14.26
N SER A 149 -2.08 -9.39 14.88
CA SER A 149 -1.45 -10.46 15.67
C SER A 149 -0.77 -11.47 14.76
N CYS A 150 0.12 -12.30 15.31
CA CYS A 150 0.65 -13.45 14.55
C CYS A 150 -0.44 -14.42 14.07
N GLU A 151 -1.61 -14.50 14.74
CA GLU A 151 -2.74 -15.33 14.29
C GLU A 151 -3.36 -14.77 13.00
N ASP A 152 -3.28 -13.45 12.81
CA ASP A 152 -3.68 -12.73 11.60
C ASP A 152 -2.55 -12.61 10.56
N GLY A 153 -1.43 -13.33 10.78
CA GLY A 153 -0.23 -13.32 9.95
C GLY A 153 0.73 -12.16 10.16
N GLY A 154 0.55 -11.37 11.23
CA GLY A 154 1.55 -10.47 11.78
C GLY A 154 2.12 -9.47 10.76
N GLY A 155 1.26 -8.85 9.94
CA GLY A 155 1.66 -7.85 8.94
C GLY A 155 1.94 -8.41 7.54
N LEU A 156 1.66 -9.68 7.26
CA LEU A 156 1.77 -10.25 5.90
C LEU A 156 0.82 -9.58 4.89
N ASP A 157 -0.41 -9.27 5.30
CA ASP A 157 -1.41 -8.57 4.48
C ASP A 157 -0.88 -7.20 3.98
N PRO A 158 -0.44 -6.28 4.87
CA PRO A 158 0.16 -5.03 4.42
C PRO A 158 1.46 -5.26 3.64
N PHE A 159 2.25 -6.29 3.93
CA PHE A 159 3.42 -6.62 3.11
C PHE A 159 3.03 -6.91 1.65
N ILE A 160 2.04 -7.78 1.43
CA ILE A 160 1.55 -8.15 0.10
C ILE A 160 0.96 -6.92 -0.62
N GLY A 161 0.13 -6.13 0.07
CA GLY A 161 -0.36 -4.85 -0.47
C GLY A 161 0.78 -3.92 -0.87
N GLY A 162 1.83 -3.85 -0.03
CA GLY A 162 3.06 -3.11 -0.28
C GLY A 162 3.79 -3.55 -1.56
N LEU A 163 3.88 -4.87 -1.79
CA LEU A 163 4.49 -5.43 -3.01
C LEU A 163 3.68 -5.07 -4.26
N ILE A 164 2.35 -5.23 -4.20
CA ILE A 164 1.46 -4.96 -5.33
C ILE A 164 1.52 -3.47 -5.71
N TYR A 165 1.27 -2.58 -4.76
CA TYR A 165 1.24 -1.14 -5.02
C TYR A 165 2.62 -0.58 -5.35
N GLY A 166 3.68 -1.09 -4.72
CA GLY A 166 5.05 -0.74 -5.07
C GLY A 166 5.41 -1.13 -6.50
N THR A 167 5.00 -2.32 -6.95
CA THR A 167 5.23 -2.80 -8.32
C THR A 167 4.49 -1.95 -9.35
N ILE A 168 3.24 -1.58 -9.08
CA ILE A 168 2.45 -0.68 -9.96
C ILE A 168 3.20 0.63 -10.18
N ILE A 169 3.78 1.20 -9.13
CA ILE A 169 4.54 2.46 -9.20
C ILE A 169 5.83 2.30 -10.01
N GLU A 170 6.61 1.23 -9.81
CA GLU A 170 7.83 0.98 -10.62
C GLU A 170 7.54 0.65 -12.09
N ALA A 171 6.32 0.18 -12.38
CA ALA A 171 5.80 -0.07 -13.73
C ALA A 171 5.28 1.22 -14.42
N GLY A 172 5.39 2.38 -13.78
CA GLY A 172 4.94 3.67 -14.32
C GLY A 172 3.49 4.02 -13.98
N GLY A 173 2.86 3.31 -13.05
CA GLY A 173 1.55 3.65 -12.52
C GLY A 173 1.56 4.97 -11.75
N SER A 174 0.42 5.66 -11.72
CA SER A 174 0.28 6.90 -10.96
C SER A 174 0.01 6.63 -9.47
N ILE A 175 0.42 7.55 -8.60
CA ILE A 175 0.03 7.49 -7.18
C ILE A 175 -1.48 7.55 -6.98
N ILE A 176 -2.20 8.28 -7.83
CA ILE A 176 -3.67 8.35 -7.78
C ILE A 176 -4.25 6.94 -7.98
N HIS A 177 -3.65 6.13 -8.86
CA HIS A 177 -4.07 4.76 -9.09
C HIS A 177 -3.89 3.90 -7.83
N THR A 178 -2.74 3.98 -7.15
CA THR A 178 -2.53 3.20 -5.92
C THR A 178 -3.42 3.67 -4.77
N ILE A 179 -3.67 4.98 -4.65
CA ILE A 179 -4.65 5.54 -3.71
C ILE A 179 -6.03 4.92 -3.94
N ILE A 180 -6.52 4.92 -5.19
CA ILE A 180 -7.85 4.37 -5.51
C ILE A 180 -7.90 2.88 -5.19
N LEU A 181 -6.87 2.12 -5.56
CA LEU A 181 -6.81 0.68 -5.26
C LEU A 181 -6.83 0.40 -3.75
N HIS A 182 -6.10 1.20 -2.97
CA HIS A 182 -6.05 1.07 -1.52
C HIS A 182 -7.38 1.50 -0.86
N MET A 183 -8.03 2.55 -1.33
CA MET A 183 -9.38 2.90 -0.86
C MET A 183 -10.39 1.79 -1.16
N LEU A 184 -10.34 1.23 -2.38
CA LEU A 184 -11.18 0.08 -2.75
C LEU A 184 -10.87 -1.12 -1.86
N TRP A 185 -9.61 -1.41 -1.60
CA TRP A 185 -9.17 -2.47 -0.69
C TRP A 185 -9.84 -2.38 0.67
N ASN A 186 -9.73 -1.23 1.33
CA ASN A 186 -10.32 -1.03 2.65
C ASN A 186 -11.85 -1.17 2.62
N GLN A 187 -12.48 -0.67 1.56
CA GLN A 187 -13.92 -0.80 1.38
C GLN A 187 -14.36 -2.26 1.22
N PHE A 188 -13.64 -3.03 0.42
CA PHE A 188 -13.95 -4.43 0.14
C PHE A 188 -13.69 -5.36 1.32
N ALA A 189 -12.55 -5.20 1.99
CA ALA A 189 -12.23 -5.99 3.17
C ALA A 189 -13.34 -5.87 4.22
N GLN A 190 -13.82 -4.64 4.46
CA GLN A 190 -14.91 -4.40 5.40
C GLN A 190 -16.24 -5.02 4.94
N TYR A 191 -16.61 -4.90 3.67
CA TYR A 191 -17.85 -5.50 3.17
C TYR A 191 -17.82 -7.03 3.26
N LEU A 192 -16.66 -7.63 3.00
CA LEU A 192 -16.49 -9.07 3.10
C LEU A 192 -16.58 -9.53 4.55
N ASP A 193 -15.96 -8.83 5.48
CA ASP A 193 -16.03 -9.13 6.92
C ASP A 193 -17.48 -9.08 7.42
N PHE A 194 -18.20 -8.00 7.08
CA PHE A 194 -19.62 -7.88 7.36
C PHE A 194 -20.42 -9.04 6.76
N ALA A 195 -20.12 -9.44 5.52
CA ALA A 195 -20.84 -10.51 4.86
C ALA A 195 -20.58 -11.88 5.51
N ILE A 196 -19.35 -12.14 5.93
CA ILE A 196 -18.96 -13.36 6.63
C ILE A 196 -19.69 -13.44 7.97
N GLU A 197 -19.60 -12.38 8.79
CA GLU A 197 -20.22 -12.33 10.12
C GLU A 197 -21.75 -12.49 10.07
N ASN A 198 -22.42 -11.84 9.11
CA ASN A 198 -23.89 -11.75 9.11
C ASN A 198 -24.58 -12.82 8.26
N TYR A 199 -23.90 -13.40 7.27
CA TYR A 199 -24.53 -14.36 6.35
C TYR A 199 -23.87 -15.72 6.33
N LEU A 200 -22.60 -15.84 6.71
CA LEU A 200 -21.87 -17.12 6.70
C LEU A 200 -21.66 -17.70 8.10
N GLY A 201 -21.76 -16.87 9.15
CA GLY A 201 -21.67 -17.31 10.54
C GLY A 201 -20.35 -18.00 10.88
N LEU A 202 -19.27 -17.62 10.18
CA LEU A 202 -17.90 -18.06 10.43
C LEU A 202 -17.16 -17.07 11.33
#